data_AF-A0A4Y7NKD5-F1
#
_entry.id   AF-A0A4Y7NKD5-F1
#
_cell.length_a   1.000
_cell.length_b   1.000
_cell.length_c   1.000
_cell.angle_alpha   90.00
_cell.angle_beta   90.00
_cell.angle_gamma   90.00
#
_symmetry.space_group_name_H-M   'P 1'
#
loop_
_entity.id
_entity.type
_entity.pdbx_description
1 polymer ?
#
loop_
_entity_poly.entity_id
_entity_poly.type
_entity_poly.pdbx_seq_one_letter_code
_entity_poly.pdbx_strand_id
1 'polypeptide(L)'
;MAEIVCAKFISKKIRKVRWQSPAAFGRPNPVNFVTGSWDDEHNELSLWNTNPSLNEQNVDPYLVSTIPVPSDVNDINFYDSSSFLVALGNGSVVAVMITEKLEQVHQWNGVHKFKLAGAPTTSVISQSPEIASVGEDDADSCSLNAAIFTSQNEIFTGNSRGMIKLWDLRSITGKPVHSTSIVEDSELEKVDLVKLTPSIAELFSEVVDEVISLRISCKKPCHDSDYNEVLLSKLESTLNYVWEHLHTGQWKDVDGVWRQIYSYVSLFKTFINLLNYEDNSGRHYLENALKACDMGLIMGEPILENLLSIIADKLNESLWQLSQVQANNLLRNPTEKEEFSKEHFPNLDESRLIKSINLPSIENFMMDFMEKKKPVKISGAMDFWPAMTESRWSLEYLRKVAGYRTVPIEIGSKYTDDTWSQSLTTVNEFIDNYILTPKTSTGYLAQYQLFQQIPKLMEDIIVPDYCFLGESDEIQTNVWFGPCGTVSPLHYDPDHNFLSQVVGSKYVRLYDQDVTHLLYPHQQELLSNTSQVDVENPDLQNFPLFPNAPYTETILEPGTMLYIPPRMWHYVRSLTTSFSVSFWWK
;
A
#
# COMPACT_ATOMS: atom_id res chain seq x y z
N MET A 1 24.37 12.64 17.03
CA MET A 1 25.77 12.75 16.60
C MET A 1 25.76 12.65 15.09
N ALA A 2 26.37 13.58 14.36
CA ALA A 2 26.45 13.48 12.90
C ALA A 2 27.28 12.24 12.54
N GLU A 3 26.71 11.32 11.77
CA GLU A 3 27.48 10.21 11.21
C GLU A 3 28.50 10.77 10.23
N ILE A 4 29.78 10.56 10.54
CA ILE A 4 30.89 10.96 9.68
C ILE A 4 31.00 9.88 8.60
N VAL A 5 30.58 10.19 7.38
CA VAL A 5 30.77 9.33 6.22
C VAL A 5 32.21 9.49 5.73
N CYS A 6 33.03 8.46 5.94
CA CYS A 6 34.39 8.38 5.39
C CYS A 6 34.33 7.83 3.96
N ALA A 7 34.83 8.59 2.98
CA ALA A 7 34.87 8.19 1.58
C ALA A 7 36.30 8.30 1.05
N LYS A 8 36.81 7.19 0.47
CA LYS A 8 38.13 7.13 -0.18
C LYS A 8 37.96 6.87 -1.66
N PHE A 9 38.51 7.77 -2.48
CA PHE A 9 38.53 7.58 -3.93
C PHE A 9 39.53 6.48 -4.31
N ILE A 10 39.12 5.58 -5.22
CA ILE A 10 39.95 4.52 -5.77
C ILE A 10 39.88 4.65 -7.28
N SER A 11 41.02 4.63 -7.97
CA SER A 11 41.11 4.84 -9.41
C SER A 11 40.72 3.62 -10.26
N LYS A 12 40.24 2.54 -9.63
CA LYS A 12 39.93 1.26 -10.27
C LYS A 12 38.42 1.03 -10.30
N LYS A 13 37.93 0.44 -11.38
CA LYS A 13 36.53 0.07 -11.52
C LYS A 13 36.26 -1.19 -10.70
N ILE A 14 35.49 -1.06 -9.63
CA ILE A 14 35.14 -2.19 -8.76
C ILE A 14 33.80 -2.75 -9.19
N ARG A 15 33.74 -4.06 -9.48
CA ARG A 15 32.49 -4.76 -9.83
C ARG A 15 31.89 -5.54 -8.68
N LYS A 16 32.71 -6.11 -7.80
CA LYS A 16 32.24 -6.88 -6.65
C LYS A 16 32.99 -6.52 -5.38
N VAL A 17 32.24 -6.45 -4.29
CA VAL A 17 32.73 -6.27 -2.92
C VAL A 17 32.13 -7.37 -2.06
N ARG A 18 32.96 -8.02 -1.24
CA ARG A 18 32.51 -9.03 -0.26
C ARG A 18 33.23 -8.88 1.05
N TRP A 19 32.46 -8.79 2.13
CA TRP A 19 32.98 -8.84 3.49
C TRP A 19 33.32 -10.27 3.89
N GLN A 20 34.40 -10.42 4.65
CA GLN A 20 34.76 -11.68 5.29
C GLN A 20 33.65 -12.06 6.30
N SER A 21 33.17 -13.31 6.28
CA SER A 21 32.05 -13.73 7.14
C SER A 21 32.37 -13.61 8.64
N PRO A 22 31.49 -13.00 9.48
CA PRO A 22 31.71 -12.84 10.93
C PRO A 22 31.65 -14.14 11.74
N ALA A 23 31.03 -15.19 11.19
CA ALA A 23 30.53 -16.34 11.95
C ALA A 23 31.60 -17.25 12.57
N ALA A 24 32.89 -17.07 12.25
CA ALA A 24 33.96 -17.93 12.76
C ALA A 24 34.56 -17.49 14.11
N PHE A 25 34.30 -16.27 14.61
CA PHE A 25 35.09 -15.72 15.74
C PHE A 25 34.34 -14.92 16.82
N GLY A 26 33.01 -14.93 16.87
CA GLY A 26 32.28 -14.21 17.92
C GLY A 26 32.57 -12.71 17.97
N ARG A 27 32.99 -12.12 16.85
CA ARG A 27 33.19 -10.68 16.69
C ARG A 27 32.01 -10.09 15.92
N PRO A 28 31.42 -8.99 16.39
CA PRO A 28 30.20 -8.44 15.81
C PRO A 28 30.41 -7.81 14.42
N ASN A 29 31.62 -7.34 14.08
CA ASN A 29 31.89 -6.60 12.84
C ASN A 29 33.07 -7.19 12.04
N PRO A 30 32.91 -7.46 10.73
CA PRO A 30 34.01 -7.89 9.88
C PRO A 30 34.97 -6.71 9.62
N VAL A 31 36.27 -6.96 9.76
CA VAL A 31 37.31 -5.93 9.59
C VAL A 31 38.01 -6.00 8.23
N ASN A 32 37.80 -7.07 7.47
CA ASN A 32 38.36 -7.24 6.13
C ASN A 32 37.26 -7.42 5.10
N PHE A 33 37.50 -6.90 3.90
CA PHE A 33 36.70 -7.17 2.72
C PHE A 33 37.58 -7.28 1.48
N VAL A 34 37.07 -7.97 0.46
CA VAL A 34 37.76 -8.15 -0.83
C VAL A 34 36.97 -7.45 -1.92
N THR A 35 37.68 -6.82 -2.83
CA THR A 35 37.13 -6.19 -4.04
C THR A 35 37.69 -6.83 -5.29
N GLY A 36 36.86 -7.01 -6.31
CA GLY A 36 37.27 -7.45 -7.64
C GLY A 36 37.09 -6.35 -8.67
N SER A 37 38.09 -6.17 -9.53
CA SER A 37 38.05 -5.19 -10.61
C SER A 37 37.23 -5.66 -11.83
N TRP A 38 36.92 -4.71 -12.71
CA TRP A 38 36.21 -4.96 -13.96
C TRP A 38 36.56 -3.90 -15.01
N ASP A 39 36.75 -4.33 -16.26
CA ASP A 39 36.98 -3.41 -17.39
C ASP A 39 38.20 -2.48 -17.16
N ASP A 40 39.22 -3.03 -16.50
CA ASP A 40 40.55 -2.45 -16.30
C ASP A 40 41.58 -3.17 -17.21
N GLU A 41 42.64 -2.48 -17.67
CA GLU A 41 43.70 -3.07 -18.51
C GLU A 41 44.36 -4.29 -17.84
N HIS A 42 44.46 -4.25 -16.51
CA HIS A 42 44.98 -5.31 -15.66
C HIS A 42 44.01 -5.54 -14.50
N ASN A 43 43.18 -6.58 -14.61
CA ASN A 43 42.24 -6.94 -13.57
C ASN A 43 42.94 -7.56 -12.34
N GLU A 44 42.37 -7.35 -11.16
CA GLU A 44 42.95 -7.77 -9.89
C GLU A 44 41.88 -8.03 -8.80
N LEU A 45 42.32 -8.73 -7.76
CA LEU A 45 41.63 -8.85 -6.48
C LEU A 45 42.40 -8.07 -5.44
N SER A 46 41.69 -7.29 -4.63
CA SER A 46 42.27 -6.42 -3.62
C SER A 46 41.63 -6.68 -2.25
N LEU A 47 42.47 -6.92 -1.24
CA LEU A 47 42.09 -7.12 0.16
C LEU A 47 42.23 -5.80 0.91
N TRP A 48 41.20 -5.44 1.64
CA TRP A 48 41.11 -4.19 2.40
C TRP A 48 40.86 -4.48 3.86
N ASN A 49 41.37 -3.61 4.74
CA ASN A 49 41.17 -3.70 6.18
C ASN A 49 40.73 -2.33 6.74
N THR A 50 39.84 -2.37 7.73
CA THR A 50 39.22 -1.20 8.35
C THR A 50 39.71 -0.90 9.77
N ASN A 51 40.66 -1.68 10.30
CA ASN A 51 41.20 -1.52 11.65
C ASN A 51 42.53 -0.74 11.62
N PRO A 52 42.57 0.54 12.03
CA PRO A 52 43.80 1.29 12.11
C PRO A 52 44.65 0.75 13.26
N SER A 53 45.89 0.40 12.98
CA SER A 53 46.92 0.30 14.02
C SER A 53 46.94 1.60 14.83
N LEU A 54 46.68 1.48 16.14
CA LEU A 54 46.79 2.48 17.21
C LEU A 54 47.47 3.80 16.80
N ASN A 55 46.70 4.84 16.48
CA ASN A 55 46.93 6.28 16.84
C ASN A 55 46.36 7.35 15.88
N GLU A 56 45.63 7.04 14.82
CA GLU A 56 45.04 8.10 13.96
C GLU A 56 43.52 8.04 13.87
N GLN A 57 42.88 9.19 14.10
CA GLN A 57 41.43 9.41 14.19
C GLN A 57 40.70 9.36 12.82
N ASN A 58 41.24 8.68 11.81
CA ASN A 58 40.60 8.55 10.49
C ASN A 58 40.44 7.07 10.10
N VAL A 59 39.18 6.64 9.96
CA VAL A 59 38.71 5.24 9.83
C VAL A 59 38.61 4.82 8.35
N ASP A 60 39.57 5.25 7.51
CA ASP A 60 39.54 4.89 6.09
C ASP A 60 40.03 3.45 5.88
N PRO A 61 39.35 2.64 5.05
CA PRO A 61 39.87 1.35 4.63
C PRO A 61 41.24 1.52 3.95
N TYR A 62 42.22 0.71 4.36
CA TYR A 62 43.53 0.64 3.72
C TYR A 62 43.69 -0.67 2.95
N LEU A 63 44.38 -0.58 1.82
CA LEU A 63 44.69 -1.72 0.97
C LEU A 63 45.78 -2.56 1.66
N VAL A 64 45.49 -3.83 1.90
CA VAL A 64 46.41 -4.80 2.53
C VAL A 64 47.25 -5.51 1.47
N SER A 65 46.60 -6.02 0.42
CA SER A 65 47.24 -6.86 -0.58
C SER A 65 46.42 -6.90 -1.86
N THR A 66 47.10 -7.11 -2.99
CA THR A 66 46.48 -7.23 -4.31
C THR A 66 47.14 -8.38 -5.08
N ILE A 67 46.35 -9.14 -5.84
CA ILE A 67 46.85 -10.14 -6.80
C ILE A 67 46.19 -9.94 -8.18
N PRO A 68 46.95 -10.11 -9.29
CA PRO A 68 46.37 -10.00 -10.62
C PRO A 68 45.47 -11.20 -10.93
N VAL A 69 44.40 -10.97 -11.69
CA VAL A 69 43.53 -12.01 -12.24
C VAL A 69 43.43 -11.90 -13.76
N PRO A 70 43.26 -13.02 -14.48
CA PRO A 70 43.35 -13.04 -15.95
C PRO A 70 42.13 -12.42 -16.67
N SER A 71 41.08 -12.03 -15.95
CA SER A 71 39.86 -11.46 -16.54
C SER A 71 39.03 -10.73 -15.48
N ASP A 72 37.91 -10.17 -15.89
CA ASP A 72 36.95 -9.48 -15.04
C ASP A 72 36.46 -10.34 -13.89
N VAL A 73 36.31 -9.74 -12.71
CA VAL A 73 35.76 -10.43 -11.54
C VAL A 73 34.24 -10.34 -11.55
N ASN A 74 33.58 -11.45 -11.86
CA ASN A 74 32.12 -11.53 -11.97
C ASN A 74 31.44 -11.74 -10.60
N ASP A 75 32.04 -12.58 -9.74
CA ASP A 75 31.54 -12.88 -8.40
C ASP A 75 32.66 -13.29 -7.44
N ILE A 76 32.42 -13.11 -6.14
CA ILE A 76 33.30 -13.50 -5.05
C ILE A 76 32.44 -14.20 -4.00
N ASN A 77 32.86 -15.38 -3.54
CA ASN A 77 32.14 -16.19 -2.55
C ASN A 77 33.11 -16.75 -1.50
N PHE A 78 32.93 -16.40 -0.23
CA PHE A 78 33.74 -16.95 0.85
C PHE A 78 33.36 -18.40 1.13
N TYR A 79 34.35 -19.29 1.07
CA TYR A 79 34.21 -20.70 1.43
C TYR A 79 34.31 -20.88 2.95
N ASP A 80 35.23 -20.14 3.57
CA ASP A 80 35.40 -20.06 5.03
C ASP A 80 35.95 -18.68 5.43
N SER A 81 36.41 -18.54 6.67
CA SER A 81 36.98 -17.27 7.16
C SER A 81 38.27 -16.87 6.44
N SER A 82 39.01 -17.81 5.87
CA SER A 82 40.34 -17.60 5.30
C SER A 82 40.42 -17.89 3.81
N SER A 83 39.35 -18.36 3.17
CA SER A 83 39.38 -18.73 1.76
C SER A 83 38.10 -18.32 1.04
N PHE A 84 38.27 -17.93 -0.22
CA PHE A 84 37.17 -17.53 -1.08
C PHE A 84 37.43 -17.95 -2.52
N LEU A 85 36.34 -18.08 -3.26
CA LEU A 85 36.31 -18.41 -4.66
C LEU A 85 35.94 -17.18 -5.48
N VAL A 86 36.48 -17.12 -6.70
CA VAL A 86 36.30 -16.00 -7.61
C VAL A 86 35.89 -16.51 -8.98
N ALA A 87 34.75 -16.03 -9.48
CA ALA A 87 34.26 -16.31 -10.82
C ALA A 87 34.82 -15.27 -11.80
N LEU A 88 35.42 -15.72 -12.89
CA LEU A 88 36.07 -14.85 -13.87
C LEU A 88 35.36 -14.82 -15.24
N GLY A 89 35.44 -13.67 -15.91
CA GLY A 89 34.85 -13.42 -17.22
C GLY A 89 35.38 -14.30 -18.35
N ASN A 90 36.55 -14.92 -18.19
CA ASN A 90 37.14 -15.84 -19.17
C ASN A 90 36.70 -17.31 -18.99
N GLY A 91 35.80 -17.60 -18.04
CA GLY A 91 35.31 -18.96 -17.77
C GLY A 91 36.13 -19.73 -16.75
N SER A 92 37.04 -19.06 -16.03
CA SER A 92 37.81 -19.67 -14.94
C SER A 92 37.16 -19.44 -13.58
N VAL A 93 37.49 -20.30 -12.62
CA VAL A 93 37.25 -20.09 -11.18
C VAL A 93 38.60 -20.11 -10.48
N VAL A 94 38.83 -19.16 -9.57
CA VAL A 94 40.08 -19.05 -8.80
C VAL A 94 39.77 -19.23 -7.32
N ALA A 95 40.52 -20.09 -6.63
CA ALA A 95 40.51 -20.19 -5.18
C ALA A 95 41.65 -19.36 -4.59
N VAL A 96 41.31 -18.50 -3.64
CA VAL A 96 42.24 -17.57 -2.99
C VAL A 96 42.16 -17.74 -1.48
N MET A 97 43.31 -17.69 -0.83
CA MET A 97 43.44 -17.73 0.62
C MET A 97 43.93 -16.38 1.15
N ILE A 98 43.40 -16.01 2.31
CA ILE A 98 43.78 -14.85 3.10
C ILE A 98 44.66 -15.37 4.24
N THR A 99 45.96 -15.13 4.12
CA THR A 99 46.94 -15.33 5.20
C THR A 99 47.29 -13.95 5.78
N GLU A 100 48.50 -13.46 5.58
CA GLU A 100 48.87 -12.04 5.74
C GLU A 100 48.62 -11.23 4.45
N LYS A 101 48.50 -11.92 3.31
CA LYS A 101 48.28 -11.38 1.98
C LYS A 101 47.30 -12.27 1.21
N LEU A 102 46.87 -11.83 0.04
CA LEU A 102 46.12 -12.67 -0.89
C LEU A 102 47.08 -13.66 -1.56
N GLU A 103 46.77 -14.95 -1.47
CA GLU A 103 47.50 -16.02 -2.14
C GLU A 103 46.56 -16.84 -3.00
N GLN A 104 46.83 -16.91 -4.31
CA GLN A 104 46.10 -17.80 -5.20
C GLN A 104 46.51 -19.25 -4.91
N VAL A 105 45.55 -20.05 -4.46
CA VAL A 105 45.75 -21.46 -4.11
C VAL A 105 45.59 -22.35 -5.34
N HIS A 106 44.55 -22.09 -6.13
CA HIS A 106 44.20 -22.91 -7.27
C HIS A 106 43.42 -22.14 -8.33
N GLN A 107 43.44 -22.62 -9.57
CA GLN A 107 42.66 -22.07 -10.67
C GLN A 107 42.14 -23.18 -11.59
N TRP A 108 40.82 -23.27 -11.68
CA TRP A 108 40.14 -24.11 -12.65
C TRP A 108 39.95 -23.30 -13.93
N ASN A 109 40.57 -23.73 -15.02
CA ASN A 109 40.50 -23.06 -16.31
C ASN A 109 39.44 -23.67 -17.21
N GLY A 110 38.67 -22.82 -17.90
CA GLY A 110 37.67 -23.25 -18.88
C GLY A 110 36.56 -24.11 -18.27
N VAL A 111 36.12 -23.73 -17.06
CA VAL A 111 34.99 -24.35 -16.36
C VAL A 111 33.73 -24.21 -17.21
N HIS A 112 33.51 -23.00 -17.74
CA HIS A 112 32.47 -22.73 -18.70
C HIS A 112 33.07 -22.45 -20.08
N LYS A 113 32.50 -23.08 -21.12
CA LYS A 113 32.97 -22.95 -22.50
C LYS A 113 31.82 -23.03 -23.49
N PHE A 114 31.86 -22.18 -24.50
CA PHE A 114 31.14 -22.40 -25.74
C PHE A 114 31.85 -23.45 -26.59
N LYS A 115 31.18 -23.97 -27.63
CA LYS A 115 31.76 -25.00 -28.53
C LYS A 115 33.11 -24.61 -29.15
N LEU A 116 33.41 -23.32 -29.27
CA LEU A 116 34.61 -22.79 -29.95
C LEU A 116 35.35 -21.68 -29.17
N ALA A 117 34.89 -21.30 -27.96
CA ALA A 117 35.48 -20.21 -27.17
C ALA A 117 35.20 -20.40 -25.67
N GLY A 118 35.92 -19.71 -24.79
CA GLY A 118 35.57 -19.66 -23.35
C GLY A 118 34.22 -18.97 -23.16
N ALA A 119 33.43 -19.44 -22.19
CA ALA A 119 32.18 -18.80 -21.77
C ALA A 119 32.40 -18.20 -20.38
N PRO A 120 31.85 -17.01 -20.06
CA PRO A 120 32.03 -16.41 -18.75
C PRO A 120 31.51 -17.29 -17.61
N THR A 121 32.27 -17.37 -16.52
CA THR A 121 31.76 -17.84 -15.23
C THR A 121 31.05 -16.66 -14.58
N THR A 122 29.73 -16.68 -14.50
CA THR A 122 28.93 -15.54 -14.02
C THR A 122 28.84 -15.49 -12.50
N SER A 123 28.81 -16.64 -11.82
CA SER A 123 28.79 -16.72 -10.36
C SER A 123 29.42 -18.03 -9.86
N VAL A 124 29.90 -18.01 -8.62
CA VAL A 124 30.46 -19.16 -7.92
C VAL A 124 29.89 -19.21 -6.52
N ILE A 125 29.52 -20.40 -6.08
CA ILE A 125 28.99 -20.66 -4.75
C ILE A 125 29.68 -21.85 -4.13
N SER A 126 29.66 -21.89 -2.81
CA SER A 126 30.18 -23.02 -2.06
C SER A 126 29.34 -23.33 -0.83
N GLN A 127 29.28 -24.62 -0.52
CA GLN A 127 28.76 -25.14 0.74
C GLN A 127 29.55 -26.39 1.07
N SER A 128 30.39 -26.32 2.12
CA SER A 128 31.29 -27.42 2.50
C SER A 128 30.59 -28.79 2.45
N PRO A 129 31.13 -29.76 1.67
CA PRO A 129 32.39 -29.73 0.90
C PRO A 129 32.28 -29.31 -0.58
N GLU A 130 31.08 -28.96 -1.05
CA GLU A 130 30.77 -28.77 -2.47
C GLU A 130 31.07 -27.33 -2.96
N ILE A 131 31.50 -27.25 -4.22
CA ILE A 131 31.71 -26.00 -4.97
C ILE A 131 30.90 -26.10 -6.26
N ALA A 132 30.11 -25.07 -6.56
CA ALA A 132 29.38 -24.99 -7.81
C ALA A 132 29.63 -23.65 -8.52
N SER A 133 29.74 -23.71 -9.83
CA SER A 133 29.90 -22.55 -10.71
C SER A 133 28.73 -22.48 -11.68
N VAL A 134 28.31 -21.26 -11.99
CA VAL A 134 27.35 -20.98 -13.06
C VAL A 134 27.99 -20.09 -14.11
N GLY A 135 27.56 -20.27 -15.35
CA GLY A 135 28.10 -19.56 -16.49
C GLY A 135 27.13 -19.59 -17.67
N GLU A 136 27.64 -19.15 -18.83
CA GLU A 136 26.85 -18.97 -20.05
C GLU A 136 26.96 -20.17 -21.02
N ASP A 137 27.49 -21.31 -20.57
CA ASP A 137 27.69 -22.48 -21.41
C ASP A 137 26.36 -23.21 -21.74
N ASP A 138 26.23 -23.61 -23.01
CA ASP A 138 25.06 -24.32 -23.56
C ASP A 138 23.72 -23.57 -23.45
N ALA A 139 23.73 -22.33 -23.95
CA ALA A 139 22.62 -21.37 -23.90
C ALA A 139 21.28 -21.88 -24.46
N ASP A 140 20.47 -22.47 -23.59
CA ASP A 140 19.02 -22.44 -23.70
C ASP A 140 18.56 -21.02 -23.33
N SER A 141 18.73 -20.11 -24.30
CA SER A 141 18.20 -18.74 -24.34
C SER A 141 18.67 -17.69 -23.31
N CYS A 142 19.30 -18.02 -22.18
CA CYS A 142 19.74 -17.04 -21.16
C CYS A 142 20.89 -17.51 -20.27
N SER A 143 21.81 -16.59 -19.93
CA SER A 143 22.88 -16.78 -18.93
C SER A 143 22.32 -16.92 -17.50
N LEU A 144 22.70 -17.98 -16.79
CA LEU A 144 22.51 -18.05 -15.34
C LEU A 144 23.41 -16.97 -14.70
N ASN A 145 22.86 -16.16 -13.80
CA ASN A 145 23.57 -15.04 -13.18
C ASN A 145 23.74 -15.19 -11.67
N ALA A 146 22.92 -16.02 -11.05
CA ALA A 146 22.94 -16.25 -9.61
C ALA A 146 22.74 -17.74 -9.32
N ALA A 147 23.40 -18.22 -8.28
CA ALA A 147 23.18 -19.52 -7.72
C ALA A 147 23.23 -19.44 -6.19
N ILE A 148 22.56 -20.35 -5.50
CA ILE A 148 22.69 -20.54 -4.05
C ILE A 148 22.38 -22.00 -3.70
N PHE A 149 23.09 -22.55 -2.71
CA PHE A 149 22.69 -23.82 -2.13
C PHE A 149 21.49 -23.61 -1.20
N THR A 150 20.43 -24.40 -1.40
CA THR A 150 19.24 -24.42 -0.51
C THR A 150 19.34 -25.53 0.52
N SER A 151 20.05 -26.60 0.18
CA SER A 151 20.43 -27.68 1.08
C SER A 151 21.75 -28.30 0.60
N GLN A 152 22.30 -29.26 1.35
CA GLN A 152 23.54 -29.97 0.97
C GLN A 152 23.47 -30.63 -0.42
N ASN A 153 22.27 -30.94 -0.92
CA ASN A 153 22.09 -31.62 -2.21
C ASN A 153 21.27 -30.81 -3.21
N GLU A 154 20.99 -29.53 -2.93
CA GLU A 154 20.07 -28.75 -3.76
C GLU A 154 20.62 -27.36 -4.07
N ILE A 155 20.71 -27.04 -5.36
CA ILE A 155 21.15 -25.74 -5.86
C ILE A 155 19.99 -25.03 -6.54
N PHE A 156 19.75 -23.80 -6.14
CA PHE A 156 18.83 -22.89 -6.82
C PHE A 156 19.63 -21.98 -7.74
N THR A 157 19.16 -21.78 -8.97
CA THR A 157 19.83 -20.92 -9.97
C THR A 157 18.83 -19.98 -10.61
N GLY A 158 19.26 -18.77 -10.96
CA GLY A 158 18.44 -17.75 -11.61
C GLY A 158 19.14 -17.14 -12.82
N ASN A 159 18.39 -16.77 -13.87
CA ASN A 159 18.89 -16.08 -15.05
C ASN A 159 18.37 -14.63 -15.16
N SER A 160 18.91 -13.86 -16.11
CA SER A 160 18.48 -12.47 -16.39
C SER A 160 17.03 -12.32 -16.87
N ARG A 161 16.36 -13.41 -17.24
CA ARG A 161 14.93 -13.40 -17.62
C ARG A 161 14.00 -13.79 -16.48
N GLY A 162 14.52 -13.95 -15.26
CA GLY A 162 13.73 -14.34 -14.10
C GLY A 162 13.32 -15.81 -14.10
N MET A 163 13.89 -16.66 -14.96
CA MET A 163 13.71 -18.11 -14.78
C MET A 163 14.55 -18.59 -13.61
N ILE A 164 13.91 -19.34 -12.73
CA ILE A 164 14.53 -19.98 -11.59
C ILE A 164 14.46 -21.50 -11.74
N LYS A 165 15.56 -22.17 -11.42
CA LYS A 165 15.71 -23.61 -11.56
C LYS A 165 16.27 -24.20 -10.26
N LEU A 166 15.61 -25.23 -9.76
CA LEU A 166 16.07 -26.07 -8.65
C LEU A 166 16.74 -27.32 -9.21
N TRP A 167 17.98 -27.56 -8.81
CA TRP A 167 18.80 -28.68 -9.19
C TRP A 167 19.03 -29.57 -7.97
N ASP A 168 18.69 -30.85 -8.07
CA ASP A 168 19.05 -31.85 -7.06
C ASP A 168 20.33 -32.55 -7.51
N LEU A 169 21.40 -32.42 -6.74
CA LEU A 169 22.72 -33.00 -7.00
C LEU A 169 22.71 -34.54 -6.97
N ARG A 170 21.68 -35.16 -6.40
CA ARG A 170 21.49 -36.62 -6.43
C ARG A 170 20.88 -37.09 -7.76
N SER A 171 20.34 -36.17 -8.57
CA SER A 171 19.71 -36.49 -9.85
C SER A 171 20.75 -36.82 -10.92
N ILE A 172 20.66 -38.02 -11.50
CA ILE A 172 21.54 -38.45 -12.60
C ILE A 172 21.15 -37.88 -13.98
N THR A 173 20.03 -37.15 -14.06
CA THR A 173 19.44 -36.75 -15.34
C THR A 173 20.09 -35.51 -15.97
N GLY A 174 20.94 -34.79 -15.23
CA GLY A 174 21.58 -33.55 -15.69
C GLY A 174 20.57 -32.42 -15.99
N LYS A 175 19.34 -32.52 -15.47
CA LYS A 175 18.26 -31.56 -15.67
C LYS A 175 17.77 -31.03 -14.33
N PRO A 176 17.24 -29.80 -14.29
CA PRO A 176 16.64 -29.26 -13.08
C PRO A 176 15.42 -30.11 -12.68
N VAL A 177 15.26 -30.35 -11.38
CA VAL A 177 14.09 -31.05 -10.82
C VAL A 177 12.85 -30.18 -10.90
N HIS A 178 13.04 -28.87 -10.79
CA HIS A 178 11.99 -27.89 -10.99
C HIS A 178 12.54 -26.70 -11.78
N SER A 179 11.78 -26.23 -12.76
CA SER A 179 12.07 -25.02 -13.52
C SER A 179 10.79 -24.22 -13.57
N THR A 180 10.83 -22.99 -13.08
CA THR A 180 9.71 -22.06 -13.18
C THR A 180 10.21 -20.69 -13.63
N SER A 181 9.35 -19.95 -14.31
CA SER A 181 9.62 -18.54 -14.61
C SER A 181 9.02 -17.72 -13.48
N ILE A 182 9.73 -16.71 -13.01
CA ILE A 182 9.10 -15.62 -12.24
C ILE A 182 8.08 -14.88 -13.15
N VAL A 183 8.16 -15.07 -14.48
CA VAL A 183 7.50 -14.24 -15.51
C VAL A 183 6.42 -14.98 -16.32
N GLU A 184 5.93 -16.16 -15.92
CA GLU A 184 4.66 -16.68 -16.47
C GLU A 184 3.69 -16.99 -15.33
N ASP A 185 2.54 -16.30 -15.38
CA ASP A 185 1.39 -16.28 -14.47
C ASP A 185 1.47 -15.47 -13.16
N SER A 186 2.22 -14.37 -13.15
CA SER A 186 1.83 -13.19 -12.36
C SER A 186 2.50 -11.94 -12.90
N GLU A 187 1.71 -10.96 -13.30
CA GLU A 187 2.18 -9.58 -13.41
C GLU A 187 2.55 -9.06 -12.02
N LEU A 188 3.75 -9.43 -11.55
CA LEU A 188 4.52 -8.59 -10.65
C LEU A 188 4.94 -7.38 -11.49
N GLU A 189 4.08 -6.37 -11.55
CA GLU A 189 4.42 -5.07 -12.12
C GLU A 189 5.79 -4.65 -11.57
N LYS A 190 6.72 -4.42 -12.50
CA LYS A 190 8.08 -4.01 -12.19
C LYS A 190 8.02 -2.65 -11.52
N VAL A 191 8.25 -2.62 -10.21
CA VAL A 191 8.65 -1.39 -9.52
C VAL A 191 9.92 -0.89 -10.22
N ASP A 192 9.86 0.27 -10.86
CA ASP A 192 10.99 0.84 -11.58
C ASP A 192 12.01 1.41 -10.59
N LEU A 193 12.82 0.51 -10.01
CA LEU A 193 13.84 0.82 -9.01
C LEU A 193 14.90 1.82 -9.51
N VAL A 194 14.98 2.07 -10.83
CA VAL A 194 15.89 3.06 -11.44
C VAL A 194 15.50 4.49 -11.05
N LYS A 195 14.22 4.72 -10.69
CA LYS A 195 13.72 6.02 -10.23
C LYS A 195 13.97 6.28 -8.75
N LEU A 196 14.41 5.28 -7.99
CA LEU A 196 14.72 5.40 -6.57
C LEU A 196 16.17 5.85 -6.36
N THR A 197 16.44 6.49 -5.23
CA THR A 197 17.83 6.68 -4.82
C THR A 197 18.45 5.30 -4.52
N PRO A 198 19.74 5.08 -4.84
CA PRO A 198 20.38 3.76 -4.70
C PRO A 198 20.24 3.13 -3.31
N SER A 199 20.28 3.96 -2.26
CA SER A 199 20.17 3.52 -0.86
C SER A 199 18.80 2.93 -0.52
N ILE A 200 17.73 3.36 -1.19
CA ILE A 200 16.37 2.85 -0.96
C ILE A 200 16.14 1.60 -1.77
N ALA A 201 16.65 1.56 -3.00
CA ALA A 201 16.60 0.34 -3.81
C ALA A 201 17.33 -0.80 -3.07
N GLU A 202 18.46 -0.48 -2.42
CA GLU A 202 19.21 -1.41 -1.58
C GLU A 202 18.42 -1.82 -0.32
N LEU A 203 17.89 -0.86 0.46
CA LEU A 203 17.07 -1.16 1.65
C LEU A 203 15.81 -1.97 1.31
N PHE A 204 15.13 -1.64 0.22
CA PHE A 204 13.96 -2.37 -0.25
C PHE A 204 14.35 -3.79 -0.68
N SER A 205 15.45 -3.95 -1.42
CA SER A 205 15.98 -5.27 -1.78
C SER A 205 16.37 -6.08 -0.55
N GLU A 206 17.06 -5.49 0.43
CA GLU A 206 17.43 -6.15 1.69
C GLU A 206 16.20 -6.63 2.46
N VAL A 207 15.18 -5.77 2.59
CA VAL A 207 13.92 -6.11 3.26
C VAL A 207 13.20 -7.24 2.52
N VAL A 208 13.13 -7.18 1.19
CA VAL A 208 12.52 -8.24 0.37
C VAL A 208 13.25 -9.56 0.57
N ASP A 209 14.59 -9.54 0.53
CA ASP A 209 15.43 -10.71 0.70
C ASP A 209 15.31 -11.30 2.12
N GLU A 210 15.26 -10.46 3.17
CA GLU A 210 15.04 -10.88 4.56
C GLU A 210 13.66 -11.54 4.74
N VAL A 211 12.60 -10.95 4.18
CA VAL A 211 11.22 -11.48 4.27
C VAL A 211 11.06 -12.79 3.49
N ILE A 212 11.64 -12.88 2.30
CA ILE A 212 11.64 -14.12 1.50
C ILE A 212 12.41 -15.22 2.25
N SER A 213 13.56 -14.88 2.85
CA SER A 213 14.36 -15.81 3.65
C SER A 213 13.60 -16.34 4.88
N LEU A 214 12.83 -15.48 5.55
CA LEU A 214 11.95 -15.87 6.65
C LEU A 214 10.85 -16.84 6.18
N ARG A 215 10.21 -16.59 5.03
CA ARG A 215 9.17 -17.47 4.49
C ARG A 215 9.69 -18.84 4.07
N ILE A 216 10.92 -18.90 3.53
CA ILE A 216 11.58 -20.15 3.13
C ILE A 216 12.02 -20.98 4.35
N SER A 217 12.37 -20.32 5.46
CA SER A 217 12.87 -20.95 6.69
C SER A 217 11.80 -21.51 7.63
N CYS A 218 10.50 -21.35 7.32
CA CYS A 218 9.34 -21.93 8.04
C CYS A 218 9.27 -23.48 8.11
N LYS A 219 10.40 -24.20 7.98
CA LYS A 219 10.55 -25.63 8.32
C LYS A 219 11.47 -25.91 9.50
N LYS A 220 12.00 -24.90 10.20
CA LYS A 220 12.68 -25.09 11.50
C LYS A 220 12.29 -23.99 12.50
N PRO A 221 11.76 -24.35 13.68
CA PRO A 221 11.43 -23.39 14.72
C PRO A 221 12.73 -22.98 15.42
N CYS A 222 13.28 -21.84 15.02
CA CYS A 222 14.31 -21.14 15.77
C CYS A 222 14.19 -19.65 15.43
N HIS A 223 13.09 -19.04 15.86
CA HIS A 223 12.84 -17.62 15.64
C HIS A 223 13.20 -16.86 16.93
N ASP A 224 14.18 -15.97 16.81
CA ASP A 224 14.58 -15.04 17.84
C ASP A 224 13.60 -13.85 17.76
N SER A 225 12.78 -13.63 18.80
CA SER A 225 11.79 -12.53 18.83
C SER A 225 12.43 -11.18 18.54
N ASP A 226 13.69 -11.02 18.95
CA ASP A 226 14.48 -9.81 18.77
C ASP A 226 14.76 -9.53 17.28
N TYR A 227 14.90 -10.56 16.44
CA TYR A 227 15.14 -10.37 15.00
C TYR A 227 13.91 -9.83 14.28
N ASN A 228 12.72 -10.35 14.60
CA ASN A 228 11.47 -9.89 13.99
C ASN A 228 11.15 -8.44 14.40
N GLU A 229 11.47 -8.05 15.64
CA GLU A 229 11.32 -6.66 16.09
C GLU A 229 12.27 -5.70 15.36
N VAL A 230 13.53 -6.10 15.15
CA VAL A 230 14.48 -5.31 14.35
C VAL A 230 13.99 -5.14 12.91
N LEU A 231 13.46 -6.19 12.29
CA LEU A 231 12.91 -6.14 10.93
C LEU A 231 11.68 -5.22 10.85
N LEU A 232 10.77 -5.29 11.83
CA LEU A 232 9.63 -4.37 11.92
C LEU A 232 10.09 -2.91 12.01
N SER A 233 11.15 -2.63 12.77
CA SER A 233 11.73 -1.29 12.88
C SER A 233 12.28 -0.80 11.53
N LYS A 234 13.01 -1.65 10.78
CA LYS A 234 13.48 -1.32 9.42
C LYS A 234 12.33 -1.02 8.45
N LEU A 235 11.27 -1.85 8.51
CA LEU A 235 10.06 -1.66 7.70
C LEU A 235 9.35 -0.34 8.04
N GLU A 236 9.24 0.00 9.33
CA GLU A 236 8.69 1.29 9.79
C GLU A 236 9.51 2.48 9.28
N SER A 237 10.85 2.40 9.37
CA SER A 237 11.74 3.44 8.82
C SER A 237 11.58 3.60 7.31
N THR A 238 11.43 2.48 6.59
CA THR A 238 11.19 2.49 5.14
C THR A 238 9.85 3.15 4.81
N LEU A 239 8.77 2.79 5.51
CA LEU A 239 7.45 3.40 5.33
C LEU A 239 7.46 4.90 5.62
N ASN A 240 8.15 5.34 6.68
CA ASN A 240 8.28 6.77 7.01
C ASN A 240 9.01 7.54 5.90
N TYR A 241 10.06 6.95 5.33
CA TYR A 241 10.79 7.57 4.23
C TYR A 241 9.92 7.68 2.96
N VAL A 242 9.23 6.60 2.59
CA VAL A 242 8.31 6.60 1.43
C VAL A 242 7.17 7.58 1.66
N TRP A 243 6.65 7.66 2.89
CA TRP A 243 5.63 8.62 3.28
C TRP A 243 6.06 10.06 3.02
N GLU A 244 7.28 10.46 3.38
CA GLU A 244 7.80 11.80 3.08
C GLU A 244 7.80 12.09 1.58
N HIS A 245 8.13 11.10 0.75
CA HIS A 245 8.14 11.25 -0.71
C HIS A 245 6.73 11.37 -1.29
N LEU A 246 5.79 10.58 -0.78
CA LEU A 246 4.37 10.69 -1.14
C LEU A 246 3.77 12.06 -0.81
N HIS A 247 4.33 12.77 0.18
CA HIS A 247 3.88 14.10 0.61
C HIS A 247 4.77 15.24 0.12
N THR A 248 5.73 14.96 -0.77
CA THR A 248 6.57 15.99 -1.39
C THR A 248 5.90 16.51 -2.66
N GLY A 249 5.10 17.57 -2.55
CA GLY A 249 4.43 18.23 -3.68
C GLY A 249 2.92 17.95 -3.76
N GLN A 250 2.33 18.09 -4.95
CA GLN A 250 0.91 17.77 -5.15
C GLN A 250 0.75 16.26 -5.37
N TRP A 251 -0.25 15.64 -4.73
CA TRP A 251 -0.48 14.18 -4.79
C TRP A 251 -0.59 13.64 -6.22
N LYS A 252 -1.19 14.40 -7.14
CA LYS A 252 -1.34 14.01 -8.56
C LYS A 252 -0.01 13.88 -9.32
N ASP A 253 1.06 14.51 -8.83
CA ASP A 253 2.37 14.55 -9.46
C ASP A 253 3.33 13.49 -8.84
N VAL A 254 2.85 12.74 -7.83
CA VAL A 254 3.62 11.69 -7.16
C VAL A 254 3.79 10.51 -8.11
N ASP A 255 5.04 10.07 -8.31
CA ASP A 255 5.35 8.92 -9.16
C ASP A 255 4.76 7.63 -8.54
N GLY A 256 4.03 6.85 -9.35
CA GLY A 256 3.36 5.62 -8.92
C GLY A 256 4.30 4.60 -8.26
N VAL A 257 5.59 4.62 -8.59
CA VAL A 257 6.61 3.77 -7.96
C VAL A 257 6.63 3.91 -6.43
N TRP A 258 6.44 5.12 -5.89
CA TRP A 258 6.40 5.31 -4.44
C TRP A 258 5.16 4.68 -3.80
N ARG A 259 4.03 4.70 -4.51
CA ARG A 259 2.79 4.05 -4.08
C ARG A 259 2.92 2.53 -4.11
N GLN A 260 3.58 1.97 -5.13
CA GLN A 260 3.90 0.54 -5.20
C GLN A 260 4.76 0.09 -4.03
N ILE A 261 5.84 0.83 -3.75
CA ILE A 261 6.75 0.50 -2.64
C ILE A 261 6.00 0.55 -1.32
N TYR A 262 5.17 1.56 -1.10
CA TYR A 262 4.36 1.65 0.12
C TYR A 262 3.48 0.40 0.29
N SER A 263 2.83 -0.07 -0.78
CA SER A 263 2.04 -1.31 -0.75
C SER A 263 2.88 -2.55 -0.43
N TYR A 264 4.05 -2.73 -1.06
CA TYR A 264 4.92 -3.89 -0.79
C TYR A 264 5.47 -3.89 0.62
N VAL A 265 5.96 -2.75 1.11
CA VAL A 265 6.50 -2.63 2.47
C VAL A 265 5.40 -2.85 3.51
N SER A 266 4.19 -2.34 3.27
CA SER A 266 3.01 -2.65 4.09
C SER A 266 2.68 -4.14 4.10
N LEU A 267 2.74 -4.82 2.95
CA LEU A 267 2.52 -6.27 2.86
C LEU A 267 3.55 -7.07 3.67
N PHE A 268 4.83 -6.69 3.60
CA PHE A 268 5.87 -7.32 4.41
C PHE A 268 5.65 -7.09 5.90
N LYS A 269 5.31 -5.86 6.30
CA LYS A 269 4.94 -5.53 7.68
C LYS A 269 3.76 -6.37 8.16
N THR A 270 2.76 -6.60 7.32
CA THR A 270 1.65 -7.53 7.60
C THR A 270 2.18 -8.94 7.87
N PHE A 271 3.01 -9.51 6.99
CA PHE A 271 3.53 -10.88 7.18
C PHE A 271 4.36 -11.05 8.46
N ILE A 272 5.23 -10.09 8.79
CA ILE A 272 6.03 -10.19 10.02
C ILE A 272 5.14 -10.13 11.27
N ASN A 273 4.10 -9.29 11.28
CA ASN A 273 3.13 -9.29 12.37
C ASN A 273 2.38 -10.64 12.47
N LEU A 274 2.04 -11.27 11.35
CA LEU A 274 1.39 -12.60 11.38
C LEU A 274 2.31 -13.70 11.90
N LEU A 275 3.60 -13.69 11.55
CA LEU A 275 4.58 -14.62 12.11
C LEU A 275 4.68 -14.47 13.62
N ASN A 276 4.78 -13.22 14.12
CA ASN A 276 4.81 -12.96 15.57
C ASN A 276 3.52 -13.38 16.28
N TYR A 277 2.37 -13.33 15.61
CA TYR A 277 1.11 -13.85 16.15
C TYR A 277 1.16 -15.36 16.35
N GLU A 278 1.73 -16.13 15.41
CA GLU A 278 1.85 -17.58 15.55
C GLU A 278 2.74 -17.97 16.74
N ASP A 279 3.82 -17.22 16.98
CA ASP A 279 4.78 -17.50 18.06
C ASP A 279 4.27 -17.06 19.45
N ASN A 280 3.72 -15.85 19.57
CA ASN A 280 3.38 -15.22 20.85
C ASN A 280 1.87 -15.11 21.12
N SER A 281 1.01 -15.46 20.15
CA SER A 281 -0.47 -15.47 20.24
C SER A 281 -1.10 -14.17 20.78
N GLY A 282 -0.54 -13.01 20.42
CA GLY A 282 -1.02 -11.69 20.85
C GLY A 282 -2.03 -11.06 19.87
N ARG A 283 -3.26 -10.75 20.32
CA ARG A 283 -4.30 -10.07 19.50
C ARG A 283 -3.80 -8.80 18.81
N HIS A 284 -2.94 -8.03 19.48
CA HIS A 284 -2.37 -6.78 18.95
C HIS A 284 -1.56 -6.99 17.66
N TYR A 285 -0.96 -8.17 17.43
CA TYR A 285 -0.26 -8.47 16.18
C TYR A 285 -1.23 -8.59 15.00
N LEU A 286 -2.43 -9.15 15.19
CA LEU A 286 -3.46 -9.17 14.15
C LEU A 286 -3.97 -7.75 13.84
N GLU A 287 -4.14 -6.92 14.88
CA GLU A 287 -4.55 -5.52 14.72
C GLU A 287 -3.47 -4.70 13.98
N ASN A 288 -2.19 -4.91 14.31
CA ASN A 288 -1.07 -4.28 13.63
C ASN A 288 -0.93 -4.76 12.18
N ALA A 289 -1.12 -6.06 11.92
CA ALA A 289 -1.11 -6.63 10.58
C ALA A 289 -2.22 -6.04 9.70
N LEU A 290 -3.43 -5.92 10.25
CA LEU A 290 -4.57 -5.31 9.56
C LEU A 290 -4.33 -3.82 9.29
N LYS A 291 -3.85 -3.09 10.31
CA LYS A 291 -3.50 -1.67 10.15
C LYS A 291 -2.45 -1.48 9.05
N ALA A 292 -1.44 -2.35 8.97
CA ALA A 292 -0.46 -2.30 7.89
C ALA A 292 -1.11 -2.53 6.51
N CYS A 293 -2.05 -3.48 6.39
CA CYS A 293 -2.80 -3.65 5.14
C CYS A 293 -3.59 -2.41 4.75
N ASP A 294 -4.36 -1.85 5.69
CA ASP A 294 -5.20 -0.68 5.42
C ASP A 294 -4.35 0.55 5.07
N MET A 295 -3.23 0.77 5.74
CA MET A 295 -2.29 1.83 5.35
C MET A 295 -1.75 1.62 3.93
N GLY A 296 -1.43 0.39 3.55
CA GLY A 296 -1.06 0.04 2.18
C GLY A 296 -2.17 0.34 1.16
N LEU A 297 -3.43 0.07 1.50
CA LEU A 297 -4.58 0.36 0.64
C LEU A 297 -4.89 1.86 0.54
N ILE A 298 -4.70 2.63 1.62
CA ILE A 298 -4.97 4.06 1.67
C ILE A 298 -3.88 4.85 0.92
N MET A 299 -2.62 4.49 1.13
CA MET A 299 -1.48 5.28 0.66
C MET A 299 -0.83 4.75 -0.61
N GLY A 300 -0.89 3.43 -0.80
CA GLY A 300 -0.25 2.76 -1.91
C GLY A 300 -1.18 2.61 -3.11
N GLU A 301 -0.85 1.65 -3.96
CA GLU A 301 -1.69 1.20 -5.08
C GLU A 301 -1.91 -0.33 -5.03
N PRO A 302 -2.92 -0.85 -5.74
CA PRO A 302 -3.14 -2.28 -5.85
C PRO A 302 -1.89 -3.04 -6.29
N ILE A 303 -1.52 -4.09 -5.53
CA ILE A 303 -0.43 -5.00 -5.88
C ILE A 303 -0.92 -6.44 -5.77
N LEU A 304 -0.33 -7.35 -6.56
CA LEU A 304 -0.55 -8.80 -6.48
C LEU A 304 -2.04 -9.17 -6.46
N GLU A 305 -2.81 -8.65 -7.42
CA GLU A 305 -4.27 -8.90 -7.52
C GLU A 305 -5.05 -8.52 -6.25
N ASN A 306 -4.77 -7.33 -5.70
CA ASN A 306 -5.41 -6.82 -4.48
C ASN A 306 -5.17 -7.67 -3.22
N LEU A 307 -4.00 -8.32 -3.11
CA LEU A 307 -3.67 -9.21 -1.99
C LEU A 307 -3.85 -8.54 -0.62
N LEU A 308 -3.47 -7.27 -0.47
CA LEU A 308 -3.66 -6.51 0.77
C LEU A 308 -5.13 -6.43 1.19
N SER A 309 -6.04 -6.22 0.23
CA SER A 309 -7.49 -6.18 0.49
C SER A 309 -7.99 -7.55 0.96
N ILE A 310 -7.57 -8.62 0.28
CA ILE A 310 -7.94 -10.00 0.64
C ILE A 310 -7.46 -10.37 2.05
N ILE A 311 -6.22 -10.01 2.40
CA ILE A 311 -5.68 -10.26 3.74
C ILE A 311 -6.44 -9.42 4.78
N ALA A 312 -6.68 -8.13 4.49
CA ALA A 312 -7.38 -7.24 5.40
C ALA A 312 -8.80 -7.75 5.74
N ASP A 313 -9.55 -8.25 4.74
CA ASP A 313 -10.89 -8.80 4.95
C ASP A 313 -10.86 -10.03 5.87
N LYS A 314 -9.91 -10.96 5.66
CA LYS A 314 -9.74 -12.15 6.51
C LYS A 314 -9.33 -11.78 7.94
N LEU A 315 -8.45 -10.79 8.10
CA LEU A 315 -8.02 -10.33 9.42
C LEU A 315 -9.14 -9.63 10.17
N ASN A 316 -9.93 -8.79 9.50
CA ASN A 316 -11.11 -8.17 10.10
C ASN A 316 -12.12 -9.23 10.56
N GLU A 317 -12.41 -10.23 9.73
CA GLU A 317 -13.29 -11.34 10.12
C GLU A 317 -12.76 -12.12 11.33
N SER A 318 -11.46 -12.41 11.35
CA SER A 318 -10.81 -13.12 12.46
C SER A 318 -10.89 -12.31 13.77
N LEU A 319 -10.59 -11.01 13.71
CA LEU A 319 -10.69 -10.09 14.85
C LEU A 319 -12.13 -9.96 15.35
N TRP A 320 -13.11 -9.90 14.44
CA TRP A 320 -14.52 -9.94 14.81
C TRP A 320 -14.88 -11.22 15.56
N GLN A 321 -14.54 -12.40 15.03
CA GLN A 321 -14.82 -13.68 15.69
C GLN A 321 -14.18 -13.77 17.09
N LEU A 322 -12.91 -13.37 17.23
CA LEU A 322 -12.21 -13.32 18.51
C LEU A 322 -12.94 -12.41 19.52
N SER A 323 -13.43 -11.26 19.07
CA SER A 323 -14.17 -10.33 19.94
C SER A 323 -15.53 -10.87 20.38
N GLN A 324 -16.21 -11.64 19.53
CA GLN A 324 -17.49 -12.28 19.87
C GLN A 324 -17.33 -13.38 20.92
N VAL A 325 -16.24 -14.16 20.86
CA VAL A 325 -15.91 -15.15 21.89
C VAL A 325 -15.67 -14.48 23.25
N GLN A 326 -14.98 -13.33 23.26
CA GLN A 326 -14.77 -12.55 24.49
C GLN A 326 -16.07 -11.94 25.03
N ALA A 327 -16.94 -11.42 24.15
CA ALA A 327 -18.23 -10.85 24.52
C ALA A 327 -19.20 -11.91 25.06
N ASN A 328 -19.22 -13.13 24.51
CA ASN A 328 -20.09 -14.20 25.00
C ASN A 328 -19.74 -14.70 26.43
N ASN A 329 -18.52 -14.41 26.90
CA ASN A 329 -18.11 -14.67 28.29
C ASN A 329 -18.54 -13.56 29.28
N LEU A 330 -19.04 -12.44 28.77
CA LEU A 330 -19.51 -11.30 29.54
C LEU A 330 -20.99 -11.07 29.20
N LEU A 331 -21.90 -11.55 30.06
CA LEU A 331 -23.35 -11.35 29.90
C LEU A 331 -23.67 -9.88 29.53
N ARG A 332 -24.11 -9.63 28.29
CA ARG A 332 -24.57 -8.31 27.84
C ARG A 332 -26.06 -8.17 28.10
N ASN A 333 -26.42 -7.17 28.91
CA ASN A 333 -27.77 -6.63 28.93
C ASN A 333 -28.02 -5.85 27.63
N PRO A 334 -29.25 -5.87 27.09
CA PRO A 334 -29.57 -5.08 25.90
C PRO A 334 -29.63 -3.60 26.27
N THR A 335 -28.83 -2.76 25.61
CA THR A 335 -28.94 -1.31 25.73
C THR A 335 -30.14 -0.81 24.94
N GLU A 336 -30.77 0.21 25.51
CA GLU A 336 -32.04 0.81 25.15
C GLU A 336 -32.06 1.36 23.71
N LYS A 337 -33.24 1.30 23.09
CA LYS A 337 -33.51 1.99 21.83
C LYS A 337 -33.47 3.49 22.09
N GLU A 338 -32.62 4.21 21.37
CA GLU A 338 -32.64 5.67 21.34
C GLU A 338 -33.99 6.16 20.77
N GLU A 339 -34.79 6.79 21.62
CA GLU A 339 -35.90 7.63 21.18
C GLU A 339 -35.33 8.96 20.65
N PHE A 340 -35.27 9.11 19.32
CA PHE A 340 -34.86 10.36 18.70
C PHE A 340 -35.94 11.44 18.85
N SER A 341 -35.56 12.61 19.40
CA SER A 341 -36.45 13.77 19.46
C SER A 341 -36.71 14.32 18.06
N LYS A 342 -37.98 14.64 17.75
CA LYS A 342 -38.42 15.24 16.47
C LYS A 342 -37.86 16.65 16.19
N GLU A 343 -37.08 17.22 17.11
CA GLU A 343 -36.58 18.59 17.04
C GLU A 343 -35.57 18.84 15.90
N HIS A 344 -34.98 17.80 15.34
CA HIS A 344 -33.91 17.91 14.32
C HIS A 344 -34.42 18.07 12.88
N PHE A 345 -35.72 17.83 12.62
CA PHE A 345 -36.29 17.86 11.28
C PHE A 345 -36.76 19.28 10.90
N PRO A 346 -36.28 19.85 9.79
CA PRO A 346 -36.74 21.16 9.34
C PRO A 346 -38.17 21.09 8.79
N ASN A 347 -38.91 22.19 8.93
CA ASN A 347 -40.19 22.36 8.23
C ASN A 347 -39.92 22.70 6.76
N LEU A 348 -40.39 21.85 5.84
CA LEU A 348 -40.22 22.07 4.41
C LEU A 348 -41.29 23.02 3.86
N ASP A 349 -40.92 23.86 2.91
CA ASP A 349 -41.82 24.65 2.08
C ASP A 349 -42.43 23.77 0.98
N GLU A 350 -43.73 23.46 1.11
CA GLU A 350 -44.46 22.63 0.17
C GLU A 350 -44.38 23.12 -1.29
N SER A 351 -44.21 24.43 -1.50
CA SER A 351 -44.09 25.02 -2.84
C SER A 351 -42.72 24.82 -3.49
N ARG A 352 -41.72 24.39 -2.72
CA ARG A 352 -40.31 24.23 -3.15
C ARG A 352 -39.84 22.78 -3.13
N LEU A 353 -40.74 21.82 -2.92
CA LEU A 353 -40.37 20.41 -2.86
C LEU A 353 -39.81 19.91 -4.19
N ILE A 354 -38.72 19.16 -4.12
CA ILE A 354 -38.19 18.42 -5.27
C ILE A 354 -39.24 17.38 -5.70
N LYS A 355 -39.46 17.26 -7.01
CA LYS A 355 -40.37 16.26 -7.57
C LYS A 355 -39.93 14.86 -7.16
N SER A 356 -40.86 14.07 -6.63
CA SER A 356 -40.63 12.66 -6.32
C SER A 356 -41.34 11.76 -7.32
N ILE A 357 -40.65 10.71 -7.75
CA ILE A 357 -41.17 9.72 -8.71
C ILE A 357 -40.72 8.32 -8.30
N ASN A 358 -41.58 7.34 -8.51
CA ASN A 358 -41.26 5.94 -8.25
C ASN A 358 -40.70 5.30 -9.52
N LEU A 359 -39.46 4.83 -9.46
CA LEU A 359 -38.77 4.02 -10.48
C LEU A 359 -39.10 4.43 -11.93
N PRO A 360 -38.69 5.64 -12.38
CA PRO A 360 -38.95 6.09 -13.74
C PRO A 360 -38.28 5.18 -14.77
N SER A 361 -38.85 5.05 -15.98
CA SER A 361 -38.10 4.42 -17.07
C SER A 361 -36.83 5.21 -17.39
N ILE A 362 -35.82 4.54 -17.94
CA ILE A 362 -34.57 5.17 -18.38
C ILE A 362 -34.86 6.35 -19.34
N GLU A 363 -35.78 6.17 -20.30
CA GLU A 363 -36.20 7.23 -21.23
C GLU A 363 -36.83 8.43 -20.50
N ASN A 364 -37.75 8.18 -19.57
CA ASN A 364 -38.37 9.27 -18.79
C ASN A 364 -37.33 9.99 -17.93
N PHE A 365 -36.41 9.26 -17.31
CA PHE A 365 -35.32 9.86 -16.55
C PHE A 365 -34.46 10.78 -17.42
N MET A 366 -34.03 10.28 -18.58
CA MET A 366 -33.21 11.02 -19.54
C MET A 366 -33.89 12.30 -20.01
N MET A 367 -35.10 12.19 -20.57
CA MET A 367 -35.79 13.31 -21.22
C MET A 367 -36.35 14.35 -20.23
N ASP A 368 -36.83 13.93 -19.06
CA ASP A 368 -37.50 14.85 -18.13
C ASP A 368 -36.58 15.44 -17.06
N PHE A 369 -35.43 14.81 -16.80
CA PHE A 369 -34.56 15.20 -15.70
C PHE A 369 -33.11 15.41 -16.14
N MET A 370 -32.50 14.42 -16.81
CA MET A 370 -31.08 14.52 -17.19
C MET A 370 -30.83 15.63 -18.22
N GLU A 371 -31.51 15.58 -19.38
CA GLU A 371 -31.38 16.59 -20.45
C GLU A 371 -31.85 17.98 -20.01
N LYS A 372 -32.87 18.03 -19.16
CA LYS A 372 -33.44 19.27 -18.63
C LYS A 372 -32.69 19.82 -17.41
N LYS A 373 -31.64 19.13 -16.94
CA LYS A 373 -30.87 19.46 -15.73
C LYS A 373 -31.74 19.72 -14.50
N LYS A 374 -32.75 18.88 -14.29
CA LYS A 374 -33.69 18.99 -13.16
C LYS A 374 -33.43 17.92 -12.11
N PRO A 375 -33.38 18.28 -10.81
CA PRO A 375 -33.24 17.30 -9.75
C PRO A 375 -34.52 16.48 -9.59
N VAL A 376 -34.37 15.24 -9.12
CA VAL A 376 -35.52 14.36 -8.85
C VAL A 376 -35.22 13.38 -7.72
N LYS A 377 -36.19 13.19 -6.83
CA LYS A 377 -36.14 12.16 -5.79
C LYS A 377 -36.78 10.87 -6.30
N ILE A 378 -36.00 9.81 -6.44
CA ILE A 378 -36.44 8.51 -6.95
C ILE A 378 -36.62 7.53 -5.79
N SER A 379 -37.80 6.91 -5.72
CA SER A 379 -38.08 5.75 -4.84
C SER A 379 -38.13 4.44 -5.65
N GLY A 380 -38.01 3.30 -4.97
CA GLY A 380 -38.14 1.97 -5.58
C GLY A 380 -36.91 1.45 -6.33
N ALA A 381 -35.94 2.33 -6.62
CA ALA A 381 -34.70 1.97 -7.32
C ALA A 381 -33.63 1.31 -6.43
N MET A 382 -33.83 1.30 -5.11
CA MET A 382 -32.89 0.72 -4.14
C MET A 382 -33.47 -0.48 -3.39
N ASP A 383 -34.77 -0.78 -3.55
CA ASP A 383 -35.50 -1.75 -2.73
C ASP A 383 -34.92 -3.17 -2.80
N PHE A 384 -34.23 -3.48 -3.90
CA PHE A 384 -33.61 -4.77 -4.18
C PHE A 384 -32.11 -4.84 -3.80
N TRP A 385 -31.52 -3.76 -3.29
CA TRP A 385 -30.14 -3.80 -2.81
C TRP A 385 -30.03 -4.73 -1.57
N PRO A 386 -28.97 -5.56 -1.46
CA PRO A 386 -28.74 -6.33 -0.24
C PRO A 386 -28.63 -5.44 1.01
N ALA A 387 -28.05 -4.23 0.89
CA ALA A 387 -27.98 -3.25 1.98
C ALA A 387 -29.35 -2.82 2.53
N MET A 388 -30.42 -3.00 1.75
CA MET A 388 -31.80 -2.71 2.14
C MET A 388 -32.57 -3.94 2.63
N THR A 389 -32.06 -5.14 2.37
CA THR A 389 -32.77 -6.43 2.56
C THR A 389 -31.94 -7.42 3.38
N GLU A 390 -31.18 -8.31 2.72
CA GLU A 390 -30.48 -9.45 3.33
C GLU A 390 -29.26 -9.03 4.17
N SER A 391 -28.48 -8.07 3.67
CA SER A 391 -27.31 -7.48 4.32
C SER A 391 -27.64 -6.11 4.92
N ARG A 392 -28.79 -5.99 5.60
CA ARG A 392 -29.28 -4.67 6.03
C ARG A 392 -28.24 -3.90 6.83
N TRP A 393 -27.82 -2.75 6.31
CA TRP A 393 -26.81 -1.93 6.96
C TRP A 393 -27.32 -1.39 8.30
N SER A 394 -26.48 -1.57 9.31
CA SER A 394 -26.70 -1.14 10.69
C SER A 394 -25.33 -0.94 11.35
N LEU A 395 -25.27 -0.27 12.50
CA LEU A 395 -24.00 -0.11 13.22
C LEU A 395 -23.36 -1.47 13.53
N GLU A 396 -24.15 -2.46 13.93
CA GLU A 396 -23.65 -3.82 14.20
C GLU A 396 -23.13 -4.52 12.94
N TYR A 397 -23.83 -4.37 11.82
CA TYR A 397 -23.37 -4.89 10.53
C TYR A 397 -22.02 -4.26 10.12
N LEU A 398 -21.91 -2.93 10.24
CA LEU A 398 -20.67 -2.22 9.94
C LEU A 398 -19.52 -2.64 10.87
N ARG A 399 -19.78 -2.83 12.16
CA ARG A 399 -18.77 -3.36 13.11
C ARG A 399 -18.28 -4.75 12.71
N LYS A 400 -19.19 -5.62 12.23
CA LYS A 400 -18.84 -6.95 11.74
C LYS A 400 -18.00 -6.91 10.47
N VAL A 401 -18.43 -6.15 9.46
CA VAL A 401 -17.82 -6.19 8.11
C VAL A 401 -16.59 -5.29 8.00
N ALA A 402 -16.56 -4.18 8.73
CA ALA A 402 -15.54 -3.16 8.58
C ALA A 402 -14.95 -2.65 9.92
N GLY A 403 -15.41 -3.16 11.08
CA GLY A 403 -15.13 -2.54 12.38
C GLY A 403 -13.65 -2.34 12.71
N TYR A 404 -12.78 -3.26 12.32
CA TYR A 404 -11.34 -3.14 12.59
C TYR A 404 -10.56 -2.44 11.47
N ARG A 405 -11.24 -2.08 10.38
CA ARG A 405 -10.63 -1.42 9.23
C ARG A 405 -10.30 0.03 9.59
N THR A 406 -9.10 0.46 9.24
CA THR A 406 -8.65 1.85 9.41
C THR A 406 -9.20 2.70 8.26
N VAL A 407 -9.84 3.83 8.57
CA VAL A 407 -10.46 4.73 7.60
C VAL A 407 -10.11 6.19 7.92
N PRO A 408 -10.02 7.06 6.89
CA PRO A 408 -9.91 8.49 7.11
C PRO A 408 -11.25 9.09 7.52
N ILE A 409 -11.21 9.99 8.48
CA ILE A 409 -12.34 10.80 8.91
C ILE A 409 -11.96 12.28 8.94
N GLU A 410 -12.93 13.13 8.63
CA GLU A 410 -12.87 14.56 8.87
C GLU A 410 -13.28 14.85 10.32
N ILE A 411 -12.58 15.78 10.98
CA ILE A 411 -12.88 16.25 12.33
C ILE A 411 -13.10 17.76 12.26
N GLY A 412 -14.29 18.21 12.63
CA GLY A 412 -14.71 19.61 12.57
C GLY A 412 -16.19 19.75 12.22
N SER A 413 -16.76 20.95 12.35
CA SER A 413 -18.15 21.21 11.97
C SER A 413 -18.35 21.20 10.46
N LYS A 414 -17.44 21.86 9.72
CA LYS A 414 -17.46 21.99 8.26
C LYS A 414 -16.02 22.06 7.73
N TYR A 415 -15.76 21.59 6.52
CA TYR A 415 -14.44 21.66 5.88
C TYR A 415 -13.98 23.09 5.52
N THR A 416 -14.88 24.06 5.63
CA THR A 416 -14.59 25.48 5.46
C THR A 416 -14.02 26.14 6.71
N ASP A 417 -14.01 25.44 7.86
CA ASP A 417 -13.60 26.01 9.13
C ASP A 417 -12.10 25.81 9.38
N ASP A 418 -11.42 26.82 9.93
CA ASP A 418 -9.97 26.77 10.24
C ASP A 418 -9.58 25.66 11.23
N THR A 419 -10.55 25.11 11.95
CA THR A 419 -10.35 24.01 12.93
C THR A 419 -10.52 22.61 12.32
N TRP A 420 -10.87 22.54 11.02
CA TRP A 420 -11.03 21.28 10.32
C TRP A 420 -9.69 20.56 10.17
N SER A 421 -9.72 19.25 10.38
CA SER A 421 -8.56 18.36 10.22
C SER A 421 -8.99 16.99 9.74
N GLN A 422 -8.04 16.20 9.25
CA GLN A 422 -8.25 14.79 8.94
C GLN A 422 -7.50 13.92 9.94
N SER A 423 -8.07 12.75 10.25
CA SER A 423 -7.46 11.75 11.12
C SER A 423 -7.77 10.35 10.62
N LEU A 424 -6.89 9.40 10.96
CA LEU A 424 -7.11 7.97 10.72
C LEU A 424 -7.58 7.31 12.02
N THR A 425 -8.64 6.52 11.92
CA THR A 425 -9.19 5.75 13.05
C THR A 425 -9.79 4.45 12.54
N THR A 426 -10.05 3.49 13.42
CA THR A 426 -10.84 2.31 13.02
C THR A 426 -12.33 2.64 12.92
N VAL A 427 -13.09 1.90 12.11
CA VAL A 427 -14.56 2.07 12.05
C VAL A 427 -15.21 1.85 13.43
N ASN A 428 -14.72 0.89 14.22
CA ASN A 428 -15.19 0.66 15.59
C ASN A 428 -14.99 1.92 16.45
N GLU A 429 -13.78 2.44 16.49
CA GLU A 429 -13.46 3.66 17.24
C GLU A 429 -14.25 4.87 16.72
N PHE A 430 -14.47 4.98 15.42
CA PHE A 430 -15.31 6.03 14.84
C PHE A 430 -16.74 5.93 15.38
N ILE A 431 -17.34 4.74 15.34
CA ILE A 431 -18.68 4.50 15.86
C ILE A 431 -18.74 4.80 17.37
N ASP A 432 -17.78 4.32 18.15
CA ASP A 432 -17.76 4.51 19.60
C ASP A 432 -17.59 6.00 19.98
N ASN A 433 -16.67 6.72 19.32
CA ASN A 433 -16.26 8.06 19.72
C ASN A 433 -17.04 9.21 19.07
N TYR A 434 -17.75 8.97 17.95
CA TYR A 434 -18.43 10.04 17.21
C TYR A 434 -19.91 9.75 16.95
N ILE A 435 -20.32 8.48 16.91
CA ILE A 435 -21.73 8.10 16.69
C ILE A 435 -22.44 7.86 18.02
N LEU A 436 -21.95 6.92 18.84
CA LEU A 436 -22.61 6.49 20.08
C LEU A 436 -22.33 7.43 21.25
N THR A 437 -21.10 7.95 21.36
CA THR A 437 -20.72 8.93 22.38
C THR A 437 -20.18 10.16 21.69
N PRO A 438 -21.04 11.08 21.21
CA PRO A 438 -20.58 12.22 20.43
C PRO A 438 -19.57 13.06 21.22
N LYS A 439 -18.32 13.13 20.71
CA LYS A 439 -17.31 14.07 21.20
C LYS A 439 -17.74 15.52 20.93
N THR A 440 -17.04 16.47 21.54
CA THR A 440 -17.27 17.91 21.34
C THR A 440 -17.07 18.36 19.89
N SER A 441 -16.23 17.66 19.12
CA SER A 441 -16.05 17.85 17.68
C SER A 441 -16.77 16.77 16.88
N THR A 442 -17.41 17.17 15.78
CA THR A 442 -18.08 16.23 14.86
C THR A 442 -17.05 15.47 14.04
N GLY A 443 -17.24 14.16 13.91
CA GLY A 443 -16.46 13.30 13.03
C GLY A 443 -17.29 12.87 11.83
N TYR A 444 -16.72 12.91 10.62
CA TYR A 444 -17.42 12.52 9.40
C TYR A 444 -16.52 11.68 8.48
N LEU A 445 -16.94 10.46 8.17
CA LEU A 445 -16.33 9.67 7.10
C LEU A 445 -16.99 10.12 5.79
N ALA A 446 -16.34 11.07 5.12
CA ALA A 446 -16.84 11.74 3.93
C ALA A 446 -15.91 11.53 2.74
N GLN A 447 -16.50 11.49 1.54
CA GLN A 447 -15.79 11.55 0.26
C GLN A 447 -14.62 10.56 0.13
N TYR A 448 -14.80 9.36 0.70
CA TYR A 448 -13.79 8.31 0.67
C TYR A 448 -14.26 7.13 -0.18
N GLN A 449 -13.36 6.57 -0.99
CA GLN A 449 -13.58 5.41 -1.85
C GLN A 449 -13.58 4.10 -1.03
N LEU A 450 -14.44 4.04 0.00
CA LEU A 450 -14.49 2.96 0.99
C LEU A 450 -14.65 1.58 0.34
N PHE A 451 -15.38 1.50 -0.77
CA PHE A 451 -15.63 0.25 -1.49
C PHE A 451 -14.39 -0.34 -2.15
N GLN A 452 -13.39 0.47 -2.52
CA GLN A 452 -12.13 -0.05 -3.03
C GLN A 452 -11.31 -0.69 -1.90
N GLN A 453 -11.33 -0.07 -0.72
CA GLN A 453 -10.66 -0.62 0.46
C GLN A 453 -11.39 -1.85 1.02
N ILE A 454 -12.72 -1.83 1.04
CA ILE A 454 -13.60 -2.84 1.65
C ILE A 454 -14.60 -3.35 0.60
N PRO A 455 -14.17 -4.21 -0.35
CA PRO A 455 -15.02 -4.68 -1.45
C PRO A 455 -16.30 -5.38 -0.98
N LYS A 456 -16.28 -6.00 0.20
CA LYS A 456 -17.44 -6.66 0.79
C LYS A 456 -18.65 -5.74 0.99
N LEU A 457 -18.44 -4.44 1.19
CA LEU A 457 -19.54 -3.47 1.26
C LEU A 457 -20.09 -3.12 -0.14
N MET A 458 -19.28 -3.28 -1.19
CA MET A 458 -19.71 -3.06 -2.58
C MET A 458 -20.71 -4.13 -3.01
N GLU A 459 -20.56 -5.35 -2.52
CA GLU A 459 -21.49 -6.47 -2.78
C GLU A 459 -22.92 -6.18 -2.30
N ASP A 460 -23.09 -5.22 -1.38
CA ASP A 460 -24.39 -4.88 -0.82
C ASP A 460 -25.14 -3.77 -1.59
N ILE A 461 -24.50 -3.16 -2.59
CA ILE A 461 -25.06 -2.04 -3.36
C ILE A 461 -25.01 -2.35 -4.86
N ILE A 462 -25.86 -1.68 -5.64
CA ILE A 462 -25.93 -1.85 -7.08
C ILE A 462 -25.85 -0.47 -7.72
N VAL A 463 -24.96 -0.31 -8.69
CA VAL A 463 -24.86 0.93 -9.47
C VAL A 463 -26.19 1.16 -10.19
N PRO A 464 -26.86 2.32 -10.01
CA PRO A 464 -28.14 2.58 -10.68
C PRO A 464 -28.00 2.57 -12.22
N ASP A 465 -28.91 1.89 -12.91
CA ASP A 465 -28.88 1.76 -14.38
C ASP A 465 -28.84 3.11 -15.11
N TYR A 466 -29.43 4.14 -14.51
CA TYR A 466 -29.43 5.52 -15.04
C TYR A 466 -28.02 6.10 -15.21
N CYS A 467 -27.03 5.64 -14.44
CA CYS A 467 -25.65 6.12 -14.55
C CYS A 467 -25.02 5.75 -15.91
N PHE A 468 -25.47 4.67 -16.55
CA PHE A 468 -24.98 4.23 -17.86
C PHE A 468 -25.54 5.04 -19.04
N LEU A 469 -26.34 6.08 -18.77
CA LEU A 469 -26.68 7.11 -19.75
C LEU A 469 -25.52 8.11 -19.98
N GLY A 470 -24.49 8.06 -19.13
CA GLY A 470 -23.31 8.90 -19.23
C GLY A 470 -22.46 8.68 -20.48
N GLU A 471 -21.55 9.60 -20.73
CA GLU A 471 -20.56 9.54 -21.82
C GLU A 471 -19.35 8.67 -21.46
N SER A 472 -19.19 8.32 -20.18
CA SER A 472 -18.06 7.56 -19.63
C SER A 472 -18.55 6.31 -18.89
N ASP A 473 -17.81 5.21 -19.06
CA ASP A 473 -18.02 3.97 -18.28
C ASP A 473 -17.49 4.09 -16.84
N GLU A 474 -16.70 5.13 -16.53
CA GLU A 474 -16.18 5.36 -15.17
C GLU A 474 -17.24 5.98 -14.26
N ILE A 475 -17.64 5.23 -13.23
CA ILE A 475 -18.58 5.68 -12.19
C ILE A 475 -17.86 5.69 -10.84
N GLN A 476 -17.69 6.87 -10.26
CA GLN A 476 -17.07 7.01 -8.95
C GLN A 476 -18.11 6.78 -7.86
N THR A 477 -17.79 5.90 -6.91
CA THR A 477 -18.68 5.56 -5.80
C THR A 477 -18.05 5.99 -4.48
N ASN A 478 -18.72 6.89 -3.77
CA ASN A 478 -18.24 7.44 -2.50
C ASN A 478 -19.23 7.17 -1.35
N VAL A 479 -18.71 7.09 -0.13
CA VAL A 479 -19.50 6.89 1.09
C VAL A 479 -19.57 8.19 1.90
N TRP A 480 -20.72 8.35 2.56
CA TRP A 480 -21.00 9.44 3.49
C TRP A 480 -21.57 8.86 4.79
N PHE A 481 -20.71 8.68 5.80
CA PHE A 481 -21.09 8.11 7.09
C PHE A 481 -20.76 9.03 8.25
N GLY A 482 -21.79 9.50 8.96
CA GLY A 482 -21.63 10.41 10.08
C GLY A 482 -22.80 10.41 11.06
N PRO A 483 -22.63 11.07 12.23
CA PRO A 483 -23.69 11.23 13.21
C PRO A 483 -24.80 12.17 12.74
N CYS A 484 -25.83 12.32 13.57
CA CYS A 484 -26.79 13.40 13.42
C CYS A 484 -26.08 14.77 13.45
N GLY A 485 -26.52 15.72 12.63
CA GLY A 485 -26.01 17.09 12.62
C GLY A 485 -24.81 17.33 11.72
N THR A 486 -24.21 16.29 11.12
CA THR A 486 -23.14 16.48 10.12
C THR A 486 -23.63 17.32 8.94
N VAL A 487 -22.82 18.29 8.52
CA VAL A 487 -23.13 19.22 7.43
C VAL A 487 -22.09 19.13 6.32
N SER A 488 -22.56 19.01 5.09
CA SER A 488 -21.80 19.37 3.90
C SER A 488 -22.23 20.79 3.47
N PRO A 489 -21.35 21.80 3.58
CA PRO A 489 -21.60 23.17 3.12
C PRO A 489 -22.16 23.25 1.70
N LEU A 490 -22.76 24.40 1.35
CA LEU A 490 -23.32 24.60 0.03
C LEU A 490 -22.20 24.65 -1.03
N HIS A 491 -22.17 23.67 -1.93
CA HIS A 491 -21.18 23.55 -3.00
C HIS A 491 -21.81 22.98 -4.26
N TYR A 492 -21.06 22.94 -5.37
CA TYR A 492 -21.45 22.21 -6.56
C TYR A 492 -20.34 21.27 -7.04
N ASP A 493 -20.77 20.18 -7.67
CA ASP A 493 -19.90 19.20 -8.31
C ASP A 493 -19.95 19.32 -9.84
N PRO A 494 -18.88 18.95 -10.55
CA PRO A 494 -18.83 19.06 -12.01
C PRO A 494 -19.65 17.97 -12.74
N ASP A 495 -19.86 16.82 -12.10
CA ASP A 495 -20.41 15.60 -12.70
C ASP A 495 -21.86 15.36 -12.26
N HIS A 496 -22.56 14.44 -12.93
CA HIS A 496 -23.87 13.97 -12.48
C HIS A 496 -23.72 13.19 -11.17
N ASN A 497 -24.69 13.28 -10.27
CA ASN A 497 -24.62 12.59 -8.98
C ASN A 497 -25.97 11.97 -8.55
N PHE A 498 -25.93 10.72 -8.09
CA PHE A 498 -27.01 10.10 -7.33
C PHE A 498 -26.61 9.97 -5.88
N LEU A 499 -27.16 10.81 -5.01
CA LEU A 499 -27.05 10.63 -3.57
C LEU A 499 -28.12 9.63 -3.10
N SER A 500 -27.70 8.41 -2.80
CA SER A 500 -28.56 7.29 -2.41
C SER A 500 -28.52 7.08 -0.90
N GLN A 501 -29.67 7.11 -0.23
CA GLN A 501 -29.76 7.04 1.22
C GLN A 501 -30.04 5.62 1.70
N VAL A 502 -29.11 5.03 2.45
CA VAL A 502 -29.23 3.64 2.94
C VAL A 502 -29.65 3.59 4.40
N VAL A 503 -29.04 4.41 5.26
CA VAL A 503 -29.34 4.47 6.70
C VAL A 503 -29.61 5.91 7.10
N GLY A 504 -30.66 6.14 7.90
CA GLY A 504 -30.99 7.47 8.41
C GLY A 504 -31.53 8.44 7.37
N SER A 505 -31.67 9.71 7.73
CA SER A 505 -32.25 10.73 6.84
C SER A 505 -31.35 11.96 6.71
N LYS A 506 -31.41 12.61 5.54
CA LYS A 506 -30.70 13.86 5.25
C LYS A 506 -31.66 14.94 4.75
N TYR A 507 -31.48 16.16 5.22
CA TYR A 507 -32.09 17.34 4.62
C TYR A 507 -31.18 17.84 3.50
N VAL A 508 -31.77 18.12 2.33
CA VAL A 508 -31.05 18.61 1.16
C VAL A 508 -31.75 19.86 0.61
N ARG A 509 -30.96 20.91 0.35
CA ARG A 509 -31.42 22.12 -0.34
C ARG A 509 -30.58 22.33 -1.62
N LEU A 510 -31.26 22.55 -2.74
CA LEU A 510 -30.66 22.69 -4.06
C LEU A 510 -30.92 24.07 -4.66
N TYR A 511 -29.91 24.66 -5.29
CA TYR A 511 -29.99 25.92 -6.02
C TYR A 511 -29.48 25.73 -7.45
N ASP A 512 -30.19 26.33 -8.40
CA ASP A 512 -29.80 26.25 -9.81
C ASP A 512 -28.46 26.95 -10.07
N GLN A 513 -27.72 26.51 -11.10
CA GLN A 513 -26.49 27.16 -11.50
C GLN A 513 -26.71 28.64 -11.88
N ASP A 514 -27.87 28.99 -12.45
CA ASP A 514 -28.19 30.36 -12.89
C ASP A 514 -28.17 31.39 -11.74
N VAL A 515 -28.35 30.92 -10.50
CA VAL A 515 -28.38 31.78 -9.31
C VAL A 515 -27.05 31.84 -8.58
N THR A 516 -25.96 31.29 -9.16
CA THR A 516 -24.60 31.30 -8.56
C THR A 516 -24.16 32.66 -8.04
N HIS A 517 -24.51 33.74 -8.75
CA HIS A 517 -24.18 35.12 -8.37
C HIS A 517 -24.83 35.59 -7.04
N LEU A 518 -25.85 34.89 -6.56
CA LEU A 518 -26.53 35.12 -5.28
C LEU A 518 -25.97 34.25 -4.15
N LEU A 519 -25.09 33.30 -4.45
CA LEU A 519 -24.59 32.29 -3.51
C LEU A 519 -23.18 32.60 -3.00
N TYR A 520 -22.56 33.70 -3.41
CA TYR A 520 -21.26 34.17 -2.91
C TYR A 520 -20.16 33.07 -2.85
N PRO A 521 -19.77 32.47 -4.00
CA PRO A 521 -18.67 31.51 -4.03
C PRO A 521 -17.38 32.10 -3.45
N HIS A 522 -16.51 31.27 -2.85
CA HIS A 522 -15.18 31.73 -2.46
C HIS A 522 -14.37 32.15 -3.69
N GLN A 523 -13.49 33.15 -3.53
CA GLN A 523 -12.62 33.62 -4.62
C GLN A 523 -11.33 32.80 -4.78
N GLN A 524 -10.98 31.98 -3.79
CA GLN A 524 -9.80 31.11 -3.83
C GLN A 524 -10.08 29.94 -4.78
N GLU A 525 -9.12 29.60 -5.66
CA GLU A 525 -9.33 28.57 -6.71
C GLU A 525 -9.83 27.23 -6.13
N LEU A 526 -9.22 26.76 -5.04
CA LEU A 526 -9.56 25.46 -4.41
C LEU A 526 -10.97 25.40 -3.80
N LEU A 527 -11.57 26.54 -3.46
CA LEU A 527 -12.90 26.63 -2.84
C LEU A 527 -13.91 27.35 -3.73
N SER A 528 -13.55 27.61 -4.99
CA SER A 528 -14.39 28.37 -5.93
C SER A 528 -15.73 27.72 -6.26
N ASN A 529 -15.87 26.42 -5.95
CA ASN A 529 -17.13 25.68 -6.05
C ASN A 529 -17.93 25.62 -4.73
N THR A 530 -17.46 26.27 -3.66
CA THR A 530 -18.11 26.31 -2.35
C THR A 530 -18.61 27.73 -2.06
N SER A 531 -19.78 27.83 -1.44
CA SER A 531 -20.41 29.08 -1.02
C SER A 531 -19.88 29.52 0.34
N GLN A 532 -19.71 30.83 0.52
CA GLN A 532 -19.38 31.42 1.82
C GLN A 532 -20.57 31.44 2.79
N VAL A 533 -21.79 31.14 2.31
CA VAL A 533 -23.03 31.31 3.07
C VAL A 533 -23.35 30.06 3.89
N ASP A 534 -23.62 30.24 5.18
CA ASP A 534 -24.31 29.23 5.97
C ASP A 534 -25.80 29.20 5.63
N VAL A 535 -26.25 28.15 4.95
CA VAL A 535 -27.61 28.04 4.37
C VAL A 535 -28.72 28.11 5.41
N GLU A 536 -28.49 27.57 6.61
CA GLU A 536 -29.49 27.52 7.68
C GLU A 536 -29.40 28.72 8.64
N ASN A 537 -28.28 29.45 8.62
CA ASN A 537 -28.08 30.65 9.43
C ASN A 537 -27.30 31.72 8.65
N PRO A 538 -27.86 32.28 7.56
CA PRO A 538 -27.12 33.15 6.65
C PRO A 538 -26.84 34.51 7.28
N ASP A 539 -25.59 34.98 7.18
CA ASP A 539 -25.22 36.34 7.55
C ASP A 539 -25.71 37.34 6.49
N LEU A 540 -26.89 37.90 6.72
CA LEU A 540 -27.54 38.83 5.79
C LEU A 540 -26.87 40.20 5.71
N GLN A 541 -25.95 40.52 6.63
CA GLN A 541 -25.18 41.77 6.53
C GLN A 541 -24.12 41.65 5.44
N ASN A 542 -23.42 40.51 5.41
CA ASN A 542 -22.36 40.23 4.43
C ASN A 542 -22.90 39.63 3.11
N PHE A 543 -24.02 38.88 3.18
CA PHE A 543 -24.60 38.17 2.04
C PHE A 543 -26.06 38.57 1.75
N PRO A 544 -26.36 39.86 1.54
CA PRO A 544 -27.72 40.38 1.46
C PRO A 544 -28.54 39.86 0.27
N LEU A 545 -27.89 39.35 -0.78
CA LEU A 545 -28.59 38.83 -1.97
C LEU A 545 -29.05 37.38 -1.82
N PHE A 546 -28.50 36.62 -0.87
CA PHE A 546 -28.78 35.20 -0.70
C PHE A 546 -30.26 34.87 -0.48
N PRO A 547 -31.04 35.64 0.30
CA PRO A 547 -32.48 35.38 0.47
C PRO A 547 -33.30 35.41 -0.82
N ASN A 548 -32.78 36.07 -1.87
CA ASN A 548 -33.45 36.16 -3.17
C ASN A 548 -33.15 34.95 -4.07
N ALA A 549 -32.26 34.05 -3.67
CA ALA A 549 -31.91 32.86 -4.43
C ALA A 549 -33.06 31.82 -4.34
N PRO A 550 -33.77 31.52 -5.44
CA PRO A 550 -34.74 30.43 -5.46
C PRO A 550 -34.05 29.10 -5.22
N TYR A 551 -34.71 28.23 -4.45
CA TYR A 551 -34.21 26.91 -4.12
C TYR A 551 -35.33 25.87 -4.18
N THR A 552 -34.91 24.60 -4.25
CA THR A 552 -35.77 23.46 -3.99
C THR A 552 -35.21 22.64 -2.84
N GLU A 553 -36.05 21.85 -2.17
CA GLU A 553 -35.61 21.08 -1.01
C GLU A 553 -36.32 19.72 -0.88
N THR A 554 -35.71 18.83 -0.13
CA THR A 554 -36.32 17.55 0.27
C THR A 554 -35.68 17.02 1.55
N ILE A 555 -36.39 16.12 2.21
CA ILE A 555 -35.78 15.11 3.08
C ILE A 555 -35.56 13.86 2.24
N LEU A 556 -34.34 13.33 2.29
CA LEU A 556 -33.93 12.07 1.69
C LEU A 556 -33.97 10.99 2.77
N GLU A 557 -34.76 9.94 2.53
CA GLU A 557 -35.08 8.88 3.49
C GLU A 557 -34.47 7.54 3.01
N PRO A 558 -34.27 6.55 3.90
CA PRO A 558 -33.75 5.24 3.51
C PRO A 558 -34.54 4.63 2.34
N GLY A 559 -33.84 4.16 1.32
CA GLY A 559 -34.43 3.57 0.11
C GLY A 559 -34.79 4.57 -1.00
N THR A 560 -34.43 5.85 -0.81
CA THR A 560 -34.57 6.88 -1.84
C THR A 560 -33.22 7.38 -2.31
N MET A 561 -33.13 7.73 -3.59
CA MET A 561 -31.98 8.40 -4.18
C MET A 561 -32.37 9.75 -4.77
N LEU A 562 -31.48 10.73 -4.66
CA LEU A 562 -31.64 12.06 -5.23
C LEU A 562 -30.69 12.21 -6.42
N TYR A 563 -31.25 12.47 -7.59
CA TYR A 563 -30.48 12.93 -8.74
C TYR A 563 -30.14 14.41 -8.56
N ILE A 564 -28.85 14.72 -8.58
CA ILE A 564 -28.27 16.07 -8.54
C ILE A 564 -27.57 16.30 -9.89
N PRO A 565 -28.10 17.21 -10.73
CA PRO A 565 -27.48 17.54 -12.01
C PRO A 565 -26.09 18.19 -11.86
N PRO A 566 -25.23 18.08 -12.89
CA PRO A 566 -23.96 18.76 -12.96
C PRO A 566 -24.08 20.25 -12.62
N ARG A 567 -23.16 20.74 -11.78
CA ARG A 567 -23.06 22.14 -11.33
C ARG A 567 -24.25 22.67 -10.53
N MET A 568 -25.18 21.81 -10.11
CA MET A 568 -26.25 22.21 -9.21
C MET A 568 -25.69 22.38 -7.79
N TRP A 569 -25.91 23.54 -7.21
CA TRP A 569 -25.49 23.85 -5.86
C TRP A 569 -26.34 23.06 -4.87
N HIS A 570 -25.71 22.37 -3.94
CA HIS A 570 -26.40 21.53 -2.97
C HIS A 570 -25.80 21.67 -1.57
N TYR A 571 -26.69 21.78 -0.59
CA TYR A 571 -26.41 21.77 0.84
C TYR A 571 -27.03 20.53 1.45
N VAL A 572 -26.30 19.85 2.34
CA VAL A 572 -26.75 18.59 2.94
C VAL A 572 -26.51 18.60 4.45
N ARG A 573 -27.52 18.22 5.23
CA ARG A 573 -27.40 17.99 6.68
C ARG A 573 -28.00 16.66 7.09
N SER A 574 -27.26 15.87 7.86
CA SER A 574 -27.75 14.62 8.47
C SER A 574 -28.75 14.92 9.58
N LEU A 575 -29.96 14.37 9.49
CA LEU A 575 -31.05 14.53 10.47
C LEU A 575 -31.03 13.45 11.57
N THR A 576 -30.35 12.35 11.28
CA THR A 576 -30.05 11.23 12.18
C THR A 576 -28.63 10.75 11.87
N THR A 577 -28.11 9.79 12.64
CA THR A 577 -26.97 8.99 12.15
C THR A 577 -27.28 8.48 10.75
N SER A 578 -26.38 8.77 9.80
CA SER A 578 -26.67 8.64 8.37
C SER A 578 -25.54 7.90 7.66
N PHE A 579 -25.91 6.99 6.76
CA PHE A 579 -25.01 6.33 5.82
C PHE A 579 -25.60 6.44 4.40
N SER A 580 -24.93 7.19 3.53
CA SER A 580 -25.34 7.42 2.13
C SER A 580 -24.23 6.98 1.18
N VAL A 581 -24.63 6.61 -0.04
CA VAL A 581 -23.72 6.27 -1.14
C VAL A 581 -23.98 7.23 -2.28
N SER A 582 -22.93 7.86 -2.81
CA SER A 582 -23.05 8.70 -4.01
C SER A 582 -22.40 8.04 -5.21
N PHE A 583 -23.07 8.09 -6.37
CA PHE A 583 -22.54 7.65 -7.66
C PHE A 583 -22.33 8.87 -8.53
N TRP A 584 -21.09 9.15 -8.92
CA TRP A 584 -20.73 10.27 -9.78
C TRP A 584 -20.36 9.75 -11.16
N TRP A 585 -20.96 10.32 -12.21
CA TRP A 585 -20.71 9.93 -13.60
C TRP A 585 -20.77 11.13 -14.54
N LYS A 586 -20.18 10.99 -15.74
CA LYS A 586 -20.11 12.06 -16.73
C LYS A 586 -21.17 11.92 -17.81
#